data_AF-A0A7K4B3L7-F1
#
_entry.id   AF-A0A7K4B3L7-F1
#
_cell.length_a   1.000
_cell.length_b   1.000
_cell.length_c   1.000
_cell.angle_alpha   90.00
_cell.angle_beta   90.00
_cell.angle_gamma   90.00
#
_symmetry.space_group_name_H-M   'P 1'
#
loop_
_entity.id
_entity.type
_entity.pdbx_description
1 polymer ?
#
loop_
_entity_poly.entity_id
_entity_poly.type
_entity_poly.pdbx_seq_one_letter_code
_entity_poly.pdbx_strand_id
1 'polypeptide(L)'
;MVQIGLDENPPPVADEIKRSKKKKGFVRNLLERLKEWKESVLRFIDDSLFPFDNNQAERDIRMMKVKMKISGGFRNPDTTDAMALIRSYISTIRK
;
A
#
# COMPACT_ATOMS: atom_id res chain seq x y z
N MET A 1 13.93 -14.20 11.31
CA MET A 1 13.31 -12.96 11.82
C MET A 1 11.79 -12.96 11.71
N VAL A 2 11.18 -13.04 10.51
CA VAL A 2 9.70 -13.05 10.39
C VAL A 2 9.04 -14.19 11.17
N GLN A 3 9.61 -15.40 11.12
CA GLN A 3 9.07 -16.55 11.87
C GLN A 3 9.09 -16.34 13.38
N ILE A 4 10.21 -15.83 13.94
CA ILE A 4 10.33 -15.49 15.37
C ILE A 4 9.21 -14.51 15.77
N GLY A 5 8.99 -13.46 14.97
CA GLY A 5 7.92 -12.50 15.23
C GLY A 5 6.51 -13.13 15.16
N LEU A 6 6.28 -14.13 14.30
CA LEU A 6 5.02 -14.85 14.23
C LEU A 6 4.81 -15.76 15.45
N ASP A 7 5.88 -16.32 15.98
CA ASP A 7 5.83 -17.18 17.17
C ASP A 7 5.57 -16.33 18.42
N GLU A 8 6.19 -15.15 18.54
CA GLU A 8 5.94 -14.16 19.61
C GLU A 8 4.52 -13.54 19.54
N ASN A 9 3.92 -13.49 18.35
CA ASN A 9 2.60 -12.93 18.13
C ASN A 9 1.65 -14.02 17.62
N PRO A 10 1.22 -14.99 18.43
CA PRO A 10 0.41 -16.11 17.97
C PRO A 10 -0.96 -15.66 17.41
N PRO A 11 -1.60 -16.46 16.53
CA PRO A 11 -2.92 -16.15 16.03
C PRO A 11 -3.93 -16.10 17.19
N PRO A 12 -4.95 -15.21 17.13
CA PRO A 12 -5.95 -15.13 18.16
C PRO A 12 -6.73 -16.44 18.25
N VAL A 13 -6.87 -16.97 19.47
CA VAL A 13 -7.65 -18.19 19.73
C VAL A 13 -9.11 -17.95 19.32
N ALA A 14 -9.62 -18.84 18.45
CA ALA A 14 -11.01 -18.79 18.01
C ALA A 14 -11.94 -19.05 19.20
N ASP A 15 -12.98 -18.23 19.34
CA ASP A 15 -14.04 -18.52 20.32
C ASP A 15 -15.00 -19.53 19.69
N GLU A 16 -15.30 -20.63 20.38
CA GLU A 16 -16.29 -21.61 19.92
C GLU A 16 -17.70 -20.99 19.81
N ILE A 17 -17.96 -19.92 20.57
CA ILE A 17 -19.28 -19.30 20.73
C ILE A 17 -19.57 -18.24 19.65
N LYS A 18 -18.55 -17.56 19.11
CA LYS A 18 -18.71 -16.51 18.10
C LYS A 18 -18.16 -16.95 16.74
N ARG A 19 -19.04 -17.00 15.74
CA ARG A 19 -18.67 -17.31 14.34
C ARG A 19 -17.73 -16.30 13.67
N SER A 20 -17.54 -15.10 14.24
CA SER A 20 -16.70 -14.07 13.62
C SER A 20 -15.22 -14.24 13.95
N LYS A 21 -14.36 -14.06 12.94
CA LYS A 21 -12.90 -14.10 13.12
C LYS A 21 -12.45 -12.99 14.08
N LYS A 22 -11.67 -13.35 15.10
CA LYS A 22 -10.98 -12.36 15.95
C LYS A 22 -9.95 -11.58 15.15
N LYS A 23 -9.79 -10.30 15.50
CA LYS A 23 -8.75 -9.43 14.93
C LYS A 23 -7.37 -9.91 15.39
N LYS A 24 -6.42 -10.02 14.47
CA LYS A 24 -5.05 -10.52 14.71
C LYS A 24 -4.07 -9.47 15.27
N GLY A 25 -4.46 -8.20 15.30
CA GLY A 25 -3.57 -7.09 15.70
C GLY A 25 -2.66 -6.60 14.58
N PHE A 26 -2.07 -5.40 14.77
CA PHE A 26 -1.25 -4.74 13.75
C PHE A 26 0.01 -5.54 13.40
N VAL A 27 0.76 -5.98 14.41
CA VAL A 27 2.05 -6.66 14.25
C VAL A 27 1.91 -7.96 13.46
N ARG A 28 0.95 -8.82 13.83
CA ARG A 28 0.68 -10.08 13.10
C ARG A 28 0.31 -9.82 11.64
N ASN A 29 -0.59 -8.86 11.39
CA ASN A 29 -1.01 -8.52 10.02
C ASN A 29 0.18 -8.06 9.17
N LEU A 30 1.07 -7.24 9.74
CA LEU A 30 2.29 -6.81 9.06
C LEU A 30 3.21 -8.00 8.75
N LEU A 31 3.46 -8.87 9.72
CA LEU A 31 4.33 -10.05 9.53
C LEU A 31 3.77 -11.02 8.49
N GLU A 32 2.47 -11.28 8.52
CA GLU A 32 1.79 -12.11 7.51
C GLU A 32 1.93 -11.49 6.11
N ARG A 33 1.74 -10.17 5.99
CA ARG A 33 1.90 -9.47 4.71
C ARG A 33 3.35 -9.49 4.21
N LEU A 34 4.33 -9.31 5.10
CA LEU A 34 5.75 -9.41 4.75
C LEU A 34 6.14 -10.83 4.34
N LYS A 35 5.53 -11.85 4.94
CA LYS A 35 5.74 -13.25 4.55
C LYS A 35 5.14 -13.55 3.18
N GLU A 36 3.90 -13.12 2.95
CA GLU A 36 3.18 -13.35 1.69
C GLU A 36 3.83 -12.62 0.51
N TRP A 37 4.25 -11.37 0.71
CA TRP A 37 4.77 -10.50 -0.35
C TRP A 37 6.30 -10.33 -0.30
N LYS A 38 7.01 -11.29 0.30
CA LYS A 38 8.47 -11.20 0.54
C LYS A 38 9.24 -10.82 -0.72
N GLU A 39 8.96 -11.50 -1.83
CA GLU A 39 9.64 -11.27 -3.11
C GLU A 39 9.38 -9.86 -3.65
N SER A 40 8.13 -9.39 -3.59
CA SER A 40 7.77 -8.04 -4.03
C SER A 40 8.41 -6.95 -3.16
N VAL A 41 8.45 -7.15 -1.84
CA VAL A 41 9.04 -6.19 -0.89
C VAL A 41 10.55 -6.09 -1.07
N LEU A 42 11.24 -7.19 -1.39
CA LEU A 42 12.69 -7.24 -1.53
C LEU A 42 13.17 -7.08 -2.98
N ARG A 43 12.25 -6.83 -3.93
CA ARG A 43 12.56 -6.81 -5.36
C ARG A 43 13.64 -5.78 -5.75
N PHE A 44 13.75 -4.68 -5.02
CA PHE A 44 14.77 -3.65 -5.25
C PHE A 44 16.21 -4.16 -5.07
N ILE A 45 16.41 -5.32 -4.43
CA ILE A 45 17.74 -5.93 -4.25
C ILE A 45 18.26 -6.47 -5.57
N ASP A 46 17.38 -7.11 -6.35
CA ASP A 46 17.75 -7.83 -7.58
C ASP A 46 17.44 -7.01 -8.85
N ASP A 47 16.47 -6.10 -8.79
CA ASP A 47 15.99 -5.31 -9.93
C ASP A 47 16.22 -3.81 -9.71
N SER A 48 17.23 -3.26 -10.39
CA SER A 48 17.57 -1.83 -10.32
C SER A 48 16.50 -0.88 -10.85
N LEU A 49 15.49 -1.38 -11.60
CA LEU A 49 14.35 -0.57 -12.02
C LEU A 49 13.36 -0.33 -10.87
N PHE A 50 13.41 -1.15 -9.83
CA PHE A 50 12.58 -0.99 -8.64
C PHE A 50 13.31 -0.15 -7.58
N PRO A 51 12.81 1.06 -7.26
CA PRO A 51 13.40 1.84 -6.18
C PRO A 51 13.17 1.16 -4.82
N PHE A 52 14.11 1.37 -3.90
CA PHE A 52 13.97 0.93 -2.50
C PHE A 52 12.80 1.61 -1.78
N ASP A 53 12.53 2.87 -2.12
CA ASP A 53 11.50 3.67 -1.49
C ASP A 53 10.22 3.78 -2.32
N ASN A 54 9.15 4.23 -1.66
CA ASN A 54 7.85 4.46 -2.29
C ASN A 54 7.62 5.96 -2.61
N ASN A 55 8.68 6.78 -2.62
CA ASN A 55 8.54 8.23 -2.67
C ASN A 55 7.86 8.71 -3.96
N GLN A 56 8.17 8.07 -5.08
CA GLN A 56 7.61 8.42 -6.38
C GLN A 56 6.09 8.20 -6.40
N ALA A 57 5.64 6.99 -6.03
CA ALA A 57 4.21 6.67 -6.02
C ALA A 57 3.43 7.55 -5.02
N GLU A 58 4.01 7.86 -3.85
CA GLU A 58 3.38 8.78 -2.90
C GLU A 58 3.23 10.19 -3.45
N ARG A 59 4.26 10.71 -4.14
CA ARG A 59 4.20 12.04 -4.78
C ARG A 59 3.11 12.08 -5.85
N ASP A 60 3.03 11.04 -6.68
CA ASP A 60 2.04 10.93 -7.75
C ASP A 60 0.60 10.92 -7.20
N ILE A 61 0.35 10.17 -6.12
CA ILE A 61 -0.98 10.08 -5.48
C ILE A 61 -1.33 11.35 -4.68
N ARG A 62 -0.34 12.05 -4.13
CA ARG A 62 -0.57 13.20 -3.23
C ARG A 62 -1.42 14.28 -3.86
N MET A 63 -1.16 14.63 -5.13
CA MET A 63 -1.93 15.68 -5.81
C MET A 63 -3.40 15.31 -6.01
N MET A 64 -3.69 14.03 -6.25
CA MET A 64 -5.07 13.54 -6.33
C MET A 64 -5.76 13.65 -4.97
N LYS A 65 -5.07 13.27 -3.89
CA LYS A 65 -5.62 13.37 -2.53
C LYS A 65 -5.86 14.81 -2.10
N VAL A 66 -4.97 15.74 -2.48
CA VAL A 66 -5.13 17.18 -2.23
C VAL A 66 -6.36 17.74 -2.94
N LYS A 67 -6.55 17.42 -4.23
CA LYS A 67 -7.77 17.81 -4.97
C LYS A 67 -9.03 17.29 -4.26
N MET A 68 -9.01 16.04 -3.79
CA MET A 68 -10.13 15.47 -3.06
C MET A 68 -10.43 16.19 -1.75
N LYS A 69 -9.38 16.52 -0.98
CA LYS A 69 -9.52 17.13 0.34
C LYS A 69 -9.90 18.61 0.28
N ILE A 70 -9.28 19.37 -0.62
CA ILE A 70 -9.32 20.84 -0.62
C ILE A 70 -10.24 21.39 -1.72
N SER A 71 -10.26 20.77 -2.89
CA SER A 71 -10.92 21.33 -4.08
C SER A 71 -12.24 20.63 -4.44
N GLY A 72 -12.98 20.16 -3.44
CA GLY A 72 -14.35 19.67 -3.61
C GLY A 72 -14.51 18.29 -4.25
N GLY A 73 -13.42 17.52 -4.39
CA GLY A 73 -13.49 16.15 -4.91
C GLY A 73 -13.44 16.04 -6.43
N PHE A 74 -13.61 14.80 -6.89
CA PHE A 74 -13.88 14.46 -8.28
C PHE A 74 -15.36 14.10 -8.40
N ARG A 75 -16.14 14.90 -9.13
CA ARG A 75 -17.59 14.70 -9.32
C ARG A 75 -17.95 14.14 -10.69
N ASN A 76 -17.03 14.26 -11.65
CA ASN A 76 -17.18 13.75 -13.01
C ASN A 76 -16.01 12.79 -13.32
N PRO A 77 -16.27 11.56 -13.78
CA PRO A 77 -15.22 10.62 -14.20
C PRO A 77 -14.30 11.21 -15.27
N ASP A 78 -14.82 11.90 -16.29
CA ASP A 78 -14.02 12.47 -17.38
C ASP A 78 -12.95 13.44 -16.87
N THR A 79 -13.31 14.26 -15.87
CA THR A 79 -12.38 15.20 -15.24
C THR A 79 -11.33 14.47 -14.40
N THR A 80 -11.69 13.33 -13.80
CA THR A 80 -10.78 12.48 -13.04
C THR A 80 -9.72 11.87 -13.96
N ASP A 81 -10.17 11.34 -15.10
CA ASP A 81 -9.32 10.72 -16.10
C ASP A 81 -8.39 11.75 -16.74
N ALA A 82 -8.90 12.93 -17.11
CA ALA A 82 -8.08 14.02 -17.59
C ALA A 82 -7.01 14.45 -16.57
N MET A 83 -7.37 14.53 -15.29
CA MET A 83 -6.41 14.87 -14.23
C MET A 83 -5.35 13.79 -14.07
N ALA A 84 -5.73 12.50 -14.13
CA ALA A 84 -4.81 11.38 -14.07
C ALA A 84 -3.85 11.36 -15.27
N LEU A 85 -4.35 11.62 -16.48
CA LEU A 85 -3.56 11.72 -17.71
C LEU A 85 -2.53 12.86 -17.64
N ILE A 86 -2.95 14.05 -17.22
CA ILE A 86 -2.02 15.19 -17.08
C ILE A 86 -0.93 14.86 -16.06
N ARG A 87 -1.30 14.22 -14.94
CA ARG A 87 -0.34 13.86 -13.89
C ARG A 87 0.61 12.75 -14.32
N SER A 88 0.14 11.73 -15.03
CA SER A 88 1.00 10.67 -15.55
C SER A 88 2.00 11.22 -16.56
N TYR A 89 1.57 12.14 -17.44
CA TYR A 89 2.45 12.83 -18.36
C TYR A 89 3.53 13.63 -17.63
N ILE A 90 3.16 14.45 -16.65
CA ILE A 90 4.13 15.24 -15.86
C ILE A 90 5.11 14.33 -15.10
N SER A 91 4.66 13.20 -14.57
CA SER A 91 5.49 12.26 -13.79
C SER A 91 6.50 11.50 -14.66
N THR A 92 6.14 11.21 -15.91
CA THR A 92 6.96 10.41 -16.83
C THR A 92 7.84 11.24 -17.76
N ILE A 93 7.58 12.54 -17.90
CA ILE A 93 8.43 13.41 -18.72
C ILE A 93 9.84 13.45 -18.11
N ARG A 94 10.83 12.94 -18.84
CA ARG A 94 12.23 12.94 -18.38
C ARG A 94 12.76 14.37 -18.41
N LYS A 95 13.43 14.78 -17.34
CA LYS A 95 14.19 16.02 -17.26
C LYS A 95 15.54 15.87 -17.94
#